data_AF-A0A838YMZ2-F1
#
_entry.id   AF-A0A838YMZ2-F1
#
_cell.length_a   1.000
_cell.length_b   1.000
_cell.length_c   1.000
_cell.angle_alpha   90.00
_cell.angle_beta   90.00
_cell.angle_gamma   90.00
#
_symmetry.space_group_name_H-M   'P 1'
#
loop_
_entity.id
_entity.type
_entity.pdbx_description
1 polymer ?
#
loop_
_entity_poly.entity_id
_entity_poly.type
_entity_poly.pdbx_seq_one_letter_code
_entity_poly.pdbx_strand_id
1 'polypeptide(L)'
;MKFNLKIFFLGLVSFGLLFWVSVSLVAPRVEASLKKKAVSQSIELKNICEDLNFEFNGRDCSISGTIFDEIHREKIVTTIKSINGIRNVTDDLEVLQLALPELRIEKSGEPSNLIWKIEGIISDGPNAGNLQDVLAKTLSNNNQRSLSIELKKDSRTANTLPVEKINSLLSKTLEILPEVSAVEISKNNFKLTAQTYSKERRDQVLEFARSHLGDAINEIIDAIEILEPTDTPKLSITYENDDDLIVSGLLADASLKNRIVELIKQTNQDLNLKDEIKVEDNVKSAGWGSSVVRIVPALIAEVNDLKFNVSSDAVEFSGTVLGDDKKDSIQTLAKQSFDGKKSSFKLINELVVFVPPQKANLTMSLDQNGDLKLSGLLPEKKLYEQFLEGGSLIEDDNKINEKILVEDNVEEAPWVDGMSKLIRPFVTSVQWGALSIHGDEVALEAEVSDPESGDVLQALVENTFPLSDFKRVIQITVAEPVGPTDEDIMALEEAVTDTVIYFLTESYSLGSKDKAKLDKLAELFLKVPGSSLALLGHTDPYGNADYNRKLSKKRCDSVKDYLIESGINSLLLEVIEKGETEKVVEGRTYESGRRVEFELR
;
A
#
# COMPACT_ATOMS: atom_id res chain seq x y z
N MET A 1 62.09 -115.31 57.29
CA MET A 1 61.62 -114.32 58.30
C MET A 1 60.13 -114.10 58.05
N LYS A 2 59.23 -114.65 58.89
CA LYS A 2 57.77 -114.50 58.72
C LYS A 2 57.37 -113.08 59.13
N PHE A 3 56.89 -112.29 58.17
CA PHE A 3 56.40 -110.92 58.43
C PHE A 3 55.11 -111.00 59.26
N ASN A 4 55.13 -110.47 60.48
CA ASN A 4 53.99 -110.58 61.41
C ASN A 4 52.97 -109.48 61.11
N LEU A 5 52.06 -109.78 60.19
CA LEU A 5 51.04 -108.87 59.68
C LEU A 5 50.20 -108.22 60.81
N LYS A 6 50.00 -108.91 61.95
CA LYS A 6 49.26 -108.38 63.10
C LYS A 6 49.95 -107.19 63.77
N ILE A 7 51.29 -107.21 63.88
CA ILE A 7 52.06 -106.11 64.50
C ILE A 7 52.06 -104.89 63.57
N PHE A 8 52.14 -105.12 62.26
CA PHE A 8 52.03 -104.06 61.25
C PHE A 8 50.66 -103.37 61.28
N PHE A 9 49.57 -104.14 61.35
CA PHE A 9 48.21 -103.59 61.50
C PHE A 9 48.02 -102.81 62.82
N LEU A 10 48.56 -103.30 63.94
CA LEU A 10 48.47 -102.61 65.24
C LEU A 10 49.23 -101.27 65.23
N GLY A 11 50.38 -101.23 64.55
CA GLY A 11 51.15 -100.01 64.32
C GLY A 11 50.42 -99.02 63.42
N LEU A 12 49.74 -99.49 62.37
CA LEU A 12 48.95 -98.67 61.46
C LEU A 12 47.72 -98.05 62.13
N VAL A 13 47.02 -98.82 62.99
CA VAL A 13 45.90 -98.32 63.78
C VAL A 13 46.38 -97.30 64.83
N SER A 14 47.49 -97.58 65.52
CA SER A 14 48.07 -96.63 66.49
C SER A 14 48.56 -95.34 65.83
N PHE A 15 49.18 -95.44 64.65
CA PHE A 15 49.60 -94.28 63.86
C PHE A 15 48.39 -93.50 63.35
N GLY A 16 47.35 -94.17 62.87
CA GLY A 16 46.09 -93.55 62.48
C GLY A 16 45.42 -92.82 63.65
N LEU A 17 45.46 -93.40 64.86
CA LEU A 17 44.87 -92.80 66.06
C LEU A 17 45.69 -91.61 66.57
N LEU A 18 47.03 -91.70 66.57
CA LEU A 18 47.92 -90.57 66.92
C LEU A 18 47.84 -89.44 65.88
N PHE A 19 47.75 -89.79 64.60
CA PHE A 19 47.51 -88.83 63.52
C PHE A 19 46.16 -88.13 63.70
N TRP A 20 45.10 -88.88 64.01
CA TRP A 20 43.76 -88.33 64.24
C TRP A 20 43.71 -87.42 65.48
N VAL A 21 44.35 -87.80 66.59
CA VAL A 21 44.46 -86.98 67.80
C VAL A 21 45.29 -85.71 67.53
N SER A 22 46.40 -85.82 66.80
CA SER A 22 47.23 -84.68 66.44
C SER A 22 46.50 -83.69 65.53
N VAL A 23 45.77 -84.19 64.53
CA VAL A 23 44.96 -83.37 63.63
C VAL A 23 43.83 -82.70 64.41
N SER A 24 43.15 -83.42 65.29
CA SER A 24 42.03 -82.91 66.10
C SER A 24 42.45 -81.83 67.11
N LEU A 25 43.69 -81.87 67.62
CA LEU A 25 44.21 -80.85 68.54
C LEU A 25 44.75 -79.60 67.84
N VAL A 26 45.23 -79.72 66.60
CA VAL A 26 45.88 -78.62 65.86
C VAL A 26 44.89 -77.90 64.94
N ALA A 27 43.94 -78.61 64.33
CA ALA A 27 42.98 -78.03 63.39
C ALA A 27 42.21 -76.81 63.97
N PRO A 28 41.66 -76.84 65.20
CA PRO A 28 40.93 -75.69 65.74
C PRO A 28 41.80 -74.45 65.95
N ARG A 29 43.11 -74.63 66.23
CA ARG A 29 44.05 -73.51 66.40
C ARG A 29 44.42 -72.87 65.06
N VAL A 30 44.56 -73.69 64.02
CA VAL A 30 44.82 -73.21 62.65
C VAL A 30 43.60 -72.46 62.12
N GLU A 31 42.41 -73.03 62.26
CA GLU A 31 41.15 -72.39 61.86
C GLU A 31 40.92 -71.06 62.58
N ALA A 32 41.13 -70.99 63.89
CA ALA A 32 41.01 -69.75 64.66
C ALA A 32 42.02 -68.68 64.21
N SER A 33 43.26 -69.08 63.89
CA SER A 33 44.27 -68.15 63.37
C SER A 33 43.94 -67.65 61.96
N LEU A 34 43.43 -68.51 61.09
CA LEU A 34 43.03 -68.13 59.73
C LEU A 34 41.79 -67.25 59.75
N LYS A 35 40.80 -67.57 60.58
CA LYS A 35 39.61 -66.74 60.80
C LYS A 35 39.99 -65.34 61.27
N LYS A 36 40.94 -65.20 62.19
CA LYS A 36 41.43 -63.89 62.64
C LYS A 36 42.08 -63.08 61.50
N LYS A 37 42.87 -63.74 60.63
CA LYS A 37 43.49 -63.10 59.46
C LYS A 37 42.46 -62.68 58.40
N ALA A 38 41.51 -63.56 58.08
CA ALA A 38 40.43 -63.27 57.14
C ALA A 38 39.55 -62.11 57.61
N VAL A 39 39.16 -62.11 58.89
CA VAL A 39 38.39 -61.00 59.48
C VAL A 39 39.20 -59.69 59.50
N SER A 40 40.52 -59.74 59.69
CA SER A 40 41.34 -58.50 59.65
C SER A 40 41.46 -57.91 58.26
N GLN A 41 41.53 -58.74 57.21
CA GLN A 41 41.57 -58.28 55.82
C GLN A 41 40.19 -57.92 55.27
N SER A 42 39.11 -58.48 55.83
CA SER A 42 37.74 -58.17 55.41
C SER A 42 37.27 -56.79 55.84
N ILE A 43 38.00 -56.08 56.72
CA ILE A 43 37.66 -54.70 57.13
C ILE A 43 37.64 -53.76 55.91
N GLU A 44 38.55 -53.95 54.95
CA GLU A 44 38.56 -53.18 53.69
C GLU A 44 37.46 -53.64 52.71
N LEU A 45 36.93 -54.85 52.88
CA LEU A 45 35.90 -55.46 52.05
C LEU A 45 34.47 -55.20 52.57
N LYS A 46 34.31 -54.68 53.80
CA LYS A 46 33.00 -54.37 54.40
C LYS A 46 32.20 -53.31 53.63
N ASN A 47 32.86 -52.43 52.89
CA ASN A 47 32.19 -51.46 52.01
C ASN A 47 31.65 -52.11 50.71
N ILE A 48 32.01 -53.37 50.43
CA ILE A 48 31.65 -54.10 49.23
C ILE A 48 30.59 -55.17 49.54
N CYS A 49 30.71 -55.84 50.69
CA CYS A 49 29.78 -56.87 51.16
C CYS A 49 29.64 -56.73 52.68
N GLU A 50 28.49 -56.22 53.14
CA GLU A 50 28.26 -55.92 54.55
C GLU A 50 28.07 -57.19 55.41
N ASP A 51 27.54 -58.26 54.81
CA ASP A 51 27.18 -59.53 55.44
C ASP A 51 28.20 -60.65 55.19
N LEU A 52 29.43 -60.28 54.81
CA LEU A 52 30.51 -61.22 54.48
C LEU A 52 30.88 -62.13 55.66
N ASN A 53 30.74 -63.44 55.47
CA ASN A 53 31.01 -64.47 56.47
C ASN A 53 32.06 -65.49 55.99
N PHE A 54 32.77 -66.09 56.96
CA PHE A 54 33.85 -67.04 56.72
C PHE A 54 33.69 -68.31 57.56
N GLU A 55 33.65 -69.45 56.90
CA GLU A 55 33.69 -70.77 57.53
C GLU A 55 34.96 -71.53 57.13
N PHE A 56 35.64 -72.11 58.11
CA PHE A 56 36.91 -72.81 57.90
C PHE A 56 36.78 -74.28 58.24
N ASN A 57 37.32 -75.14 57.37
CA ASN A 57 37.54 -76.57 57.63
C ASN A 57 39.02 -76.87 57.39
N GLY A 58 39.81 -76.93 58.46
CA GLY A 58 41.26 -76.97 58.43
C GLY A 58 41.88 -75.74 57.77
N ARG A 59 42.26 -75.86 56.49
CA ARG A 59 42.88 -74.78 55.69
C ARG A 59 42.03 -74.32 54.50
N ASP A 60 40.84 -74.89 54.34
CA ASP A 60 39.91 -74.50 53.29
C ASP A 60 38.89 -73.52 53.87
N CYS A 61 38.60 -72.46 53.14
CA CYS A 61 37.68 -71.39 53.54
C CYS A 61 36.47 -71.39 52.61
N SER A 62 35.26 -71.45 53.15
CA SER A 62 34.05 -71.04 52.44
C SER A 62 33.75 -69.58 52.76
N ILE A 63 33.43 -68.81 51.72
CA ILE A 63 33.02 -67.42 51.82
C ILE A 63 31.56 -67.34 51.40
N SER A 64 30.72 -66.77 52.25
CA SER A 64 29.32 -66.49 51.96
C SER A 64 28.97 -65.05 52.28
N GLY A 65 27.95 -64.52 51.62
CA GLY A 65 27.57 -63.12 51.70
C GLY A 65 26.91 -62.66 50.41
N THR A 66 26.36 -61.46 50.43
CA THR A 66 25.55 -60.91 49.35
C THR A 66 26.32 -59.84 48.60
N ILE A 67 26.33 -59.92 47.27
CA ILE A 67 27.03 -58.95 46.40
C ILE A 67 26.19 -58.54 45.19
N PHE A 68 26.47 -57.38 44.61
CA PHE A 68 25.68 -56.77 43.54
C PHE A 68 26.35 -56.80 42.15
N ASP A 69 27.59 -57.30 42.06
CA ASP A 69 28.39 -57.28 40.83
C ASP A 69 29.52 -58.34 40.86
N GLU A 70 29.79 -58.95 39.71
CA GLU A 70 30.78 -60.01 39.52
C GLU A 70 32.23 -59.51 39.67
N ILE A 71 32.50 -58.25 39.32
CA ILE A 71 33.84 -57.66 39.48
C ILE A 71 34.24 -57.63 40.97
N HIS A 72 33.26 -57.31 41.83
CA HIS A 72 33.44 -57.29 43.26
C HIS A 72 33.54 -58.70 43.86
N ARG A 73 32.83 -59.69 43.29
CA ARG A 73 32.97 -61.11 43.63
C ARG A 73 34.41 -61.60 43.47
N GLU A 74 34.98 -61.39 42.29
CA GLU A 74 36.33 -61.81 41.97
C GLU A 74 37.36 -61.15 42.90
N LYS A 75 37.17 -59.86 43.22
CA LYS A 75 38.03 -59.14 44.15
C LYS A 75 38.00 -59.74 45.57
N ILE A 76 36.84 -60.13 46.08
CA ILE A 76 36.71 -60.76 47.40
C ILE A 76 37.41 -62.12 47.41
N VAL A 77 37.10 -62.97 46.42
CA VAL A 77 37.65 -64.33 46.32
C VAL A 77 39.17 -64.30 46.18
N THR A 78 39.71 -63.42 45.33
CA THR A 78 41.17 -63.28 45.12
C THR A 78 41.87 -62.74 46.36
N THR A 79 41.27 -61.76 47.05
CA THR A 79 41.82 -61.20 48.30
C THR A 79 41.92 -62.28 49.37
N ILE A 80 40.86 -63.05 49.60
CA ILE A 80 40.86 -64.11 50.62
C ILE A 80 41.80 -65.26 50.22
N LYS A 81 41.85 -65.64 48.94
CA LYS A 81 42.80 -66.64 48.44
C LYS A 81 44.27 -66.24 48.64
N SER A 82 44.57 -64.94 48.73
CA SER A 82 45.92 -64.43 48.98
C SER A 82 46.39 -64.56 50.44
N ILE A 83 45.50 -64.92 51.38
CA ILE A 83 45.86 -65.08 52.80
C ILE A 83 46.78 -66.28 52.99
N ASN A 84 48.00 -66.01 53.44
CA ASN A 84 48.99 -67.04 53.70
C ASN A 84 48.48 -68.05 54.77
N GLY A 85 48.28 -69.29 54.33
CA GLY A 85 47.80 -70.41 55.12
C GLY A 85 46.45 -70.99 54.65
N ILE A 86 45.71 -70.29 53.78
CA ILE A 86 44.52 -70.80 53.10
C ILE A 86 44.95 -71.63 51.89
N ARG A 87 44.36 -72.82 51.72
CA ARG A 87 44.65 -73.74 50.62
C ARG A 87 43.64 -73.58 49.48
N ASN A 88 42.36 -73.68 49.80
CA ASN A 88 41.27 -73.53 48.85
C ASN A 88 40.24 -72.52 49.37
N VAL A 89 39.59 -71.83 48.44
CA VAL A 89 38.47 -70.94 48.71
C VAL A 89 37.26 -71.45 47.95
N THR A 90 36.19 -71.78 48.67
CA THR A 90 34.87 -72.04 48.10
C THR A 90 34.09 -70.74 48.07
N ASP A 91 33.58 -70.40 46.89
CA ASP A 91 32.82 -69.17 46.64
C ASP A 91 31.32 -69.48 46.68
N ASP A 92 30.73 -69.26 47.84
CA ASP A 92 29.29 -69.38 48.10
C ASP A 92 28.65 -67.97 48.19
N LEU A 93 29.24 -66.96 47.52
CA LEU A 93 28.67 -65.61 47.43
C LEU A 93 27.44 -65.60 46.53
N GLU A 94 26.37 -64.96 46.99
CA GLU A 94 25.14 -64.79 46.21
C GLU A 94 25.20 -63.46 45.45
N VAL A 95 25.17 -63.53 44.12
CA VAL A 95 25.07 -62.34 43.26
C VAL A 95 23.60 -61.97 43.10
N LEU A 96 23.17 -60.88 43.76
CA LEU A 96 21.85 -60.32 43.56
C LEU A 96 21.83 -59.48 42.29
N GLN A 97 20.93 -59.83 41.37
CA GLN A 97 20.59 -58.97 40.25
C GLN A 97 19.78 -57.79 40.77
N LEU A 98 20.30 -56.57 40.59
CA LEU A 98 19.57 -55.36 40.91
C LEU A 98 18.36 -55.19 39.97
N ALA A 99 17.19 -54.91 40.54
CA ALA A 99 16.02 -54.44 39.82
C ALA A 99 16.34 -53.14 39.07
N LEU A 100 15.67 -52.93 37.93
CA LEU A 100 15.88 -51.76 37.10
C LEU A 100 15.07 -50.58 37.66
N PRO A 101 15.66 -49.36 37.73
CA PRO A 101 14.91 -48.19 38.10
C PRO A 101 13.86 -47.85 37.03
N GLU A 102 12.68 -47.47 37.49
CA GLU A 102 11.57 -47.00 36.65
C GLU A 102 11.00 -45.73 37.26
N LEU A 103 10.81 -44.71 36.43
CA LEU A 103 10.19 -43.44 36.81
C LEU A 103 9.16 -43.07 35.75
N ARG A 104 7.94 -42.81 36.18
CA ARG A 104 6.81 -42.45 35.33
C ARG A 104 6.20 -41.16 35.86
N ILE A 105 6.16 -40.15 35.00
CA ILE A 105 5.61 -38.83 35.30
C ILE A 105 4.43 -38.62 34.37
N GLU A 106 3.22 -38.59 34.89
CA GLU A 106 2.00 -38.38 34.12
C GLU A 106 1.35 -37.05 34.45
N LYS A 107 0.78 -36.43 33.42
CA LYS A 107 -0.03 -35.22 33.46
C LYS A 107 -1.45 -35.58 33.04
N SER A 108 -2.43 -35.21 33.86
CA SER A 108 -3.86 -35.42 33.60
C SER A 108 -4.69 -34.23 34.08
N GLY A 109 -5.97 -34.19 33.70
CA GLY A 109 -6.89 -33.12 34.07
C GLY A 109 -6.99 -32.01 33.02
N GLU A 110 -7.91 -31.07 33.25
CA GLU A 110 -8.13 -29.92 32.37
C GLU A 110 -7.03 -28.86 32.54
N PRO A 111 -6.78 -27.98 31.55
CA PRO A 111 -5.78 -26.90 31.66
C PRO A 111 -5.97 -26.00 32.89
N SER A 112 -7.20 -25.88 33.39
CA SER A 112 -7.56 -25.12 34.59
C SER A 112 -7.31 -25.87 35.91
N ASN A 113 -7.09 -27.19 35.86
CA ASN A 113 -6.90 -28.07 37.00
C ASN A 113 -6.01 -29.27 36.65
N LEU A 114 -4.72 -28.99 36.44
CA LEU A 114 -3.72 -30.00 36.09
C LEU A 114 -3.30 -30.81 37.33
N ILE A 115 -3.29 -32.14 37.17
CA ILE A 115 -2.88 -33.13 38.15
C ILE A 115 -1.63 -33.84 37.62
N TRP A 116 -0.55 -33.79 38.38
CA TRP A 116 0.65 -34.58 38.09
C TRP A 116 0.77 -35.77 39.02
N LYS A 117 1.10 -36.92 38.45
CA LYS A 117 1.32 -38.17 39.18
C LYS A 117 2.73 -38.68 38.85
N ILE A 118 3.55 -38.84 39.88
CA ILE A 118 4.89 -39.41 39.77
C ILE A 118 4.85 -40.79 40.43
N GLU A 119 5.16 -41.85 39.68
CA GLU A 119 5.23 -43.23 40.16
C GLU A 119 6.56 -43.85 39.77
N GLY A 120 7.06 -44.80 40.55
CA GLY A 120 8.30 -45.48 40.16
C GLY A 120 8.97 -46.28 41.26
N ILE A 121 10.03 -46.98 40.89
CA ILE A 121 10.92 -47.71 41.78
C ILE A 121 12.32 -47.09 41.66
N ILE A 122 12.86 -46.62 42.77
CA ILE A 122 14.18 -45.98 42.83
C ILE A 122 15.06 -46.66 43.89
N SER A 123 16.37 -46.56 43.72
CA SER A 123 17.34 -47.06 44.70
C SER A 123 17.19 -46.33 46.04
N ASP A 124 17.21 -47.06 47.15
CA ASP A 124 17.11 -46.53 48.52
C ASP A 124 18.44 -45.89 48.98
N GLY A 125 18.85 -44.81 48.30
CA GLY A 125 20.08 -44.07 48.56
C GLY A 125 19.85 -42.56 48.76
N PRO A 126 20.90 -41.77 49.09
CA PRO A 126 20.79 -40.34 49.36
C PRO A 126 20.22 -39.52 48.18
N ASN A 127 20.33 -40.04 46.96
CA ASN A 127 19.78 -39.42 45.75
C ASN A 127 18.24 -39.51 45.67
N ALA A 128 17.59 -40.41 46.41
CA ALA A 128 16.15 -40.62 46.37
C ALA A 128 15.37 -39.42 46.95
N GLY A 129 15.85 -38.83 48.05
CA GLY A 129 15.24 -37.63 48.63
C GLY A 129 15.39 -36.42 47.72
N ASN A 130 16.60 -36.21 47.19
CA ASN A 130 16.89 -35.10 46.28
C ASN A 130 16.05 -35.16 44.99
N LEU A 131 15.81 -36.35 44.45
CA LEU A 131 14.97 -36.52 43.26
C LEU A 131 13.53 -36.06 43.49
N GLN A 132 12.95 -36.41 44.63
CA GLN A 132 11.58 -36.03 44.99
C GLN A 132 11.43 -34.51 45.08
N ASP A 133 12.37 -33.83 45.75
CA ASP A 133 12.33 -32.38 45.93
C ASP A 133 12.52 -31.63 44.61
N VAL A 134 13.44 -32.10 43.76
CA VAL A 134 13.72 -31.49 42.46
C VAL A 134 12.53 -31.64 41.51
N LEU A 135 11.94 -32.84 41.43
CA LEU A 135 10.75 -33.06 40.60
C LEU A 135 9.55 -32.23 41.09
N ALA A 136 9.35 -32.17 42.41
CA ALA A 136 8.29 -31.35 43.00
C ALA A 136 8.48 -29.87 42.63
N LYS A 137 9.70 -29.33 42.73
CA LYS A 137 10.00 -27.94 42.38
C LYS A 137 9.76 -27.65 40.88
N THR A 138 10.23 -28.54 40.01
CA THR A 138 10.14 -28.36 38.55
C THR A 138 8.71 -28.40 38.05
N LEU A 139 7.88 -29.29 38.60
CA LEU A 139 6.47 -29.37 38.23
C LEU A 139 5.61 -28.29 38.91
N SER A 140 5.97 -27.86 40.12
CA SER A 140 5.24 -26.79 40.84
C SER A 140 5.29 -25.43 40.12
N ASN A 141 6.35 -25.15 39.36
CA ASN A 141 6.47 -23.93 38.57
C ASN A 141 5.52 -23.89 37.34
N ASN A 142 4.89 -25.01 36.98
CA ASN A 142 4.01 -25.15 35.81
C ASN A 142 2.49 -25.09 36.17
N ASN A 143 2.09 -24.16 37.03
CA ASN A 143 0.68 -23.86 37.37
C ASN A 143 -0.13 -25.04 37.96
N GLN A 144 0.40 -25.73 38.98
CA GLN A 144 -0.29 -26.85 39.64
C GLN A 144 -1.23 -26.46 40.79
N ARG A 145 -2.30 -27.27 40.98
CA ARG A 145 -3.07 -27.33 42.24
C ARG A 145 -2.95 -28.69 42.97
N SER A 146 -2.52 -29.77 42.32
CA SER A 146 -2.26 -31.07 42.97
C SER A 146 -1.11 -31.88 42.34
N LEU A 147 -0.24 -32.42 43.20
CA LEU A 147 0.90 -33.27 42.85
C LEU A 147 0.85 -34.53 43.74
N SER A 148 0.83 -35.72 43.14
CA SER A 148 0.96 -36.99 43.85
C SER A 148 2.32 -37.64 43.53
N ILE A 149 3.05 -38.04 44.55
CA ILE A 149 4.36 -38.71 44.41
C ILE A 149 4.30 -40.05 45.14
N GLU A 150 4.39 -41.14 44.39
CA GLU A 150 4.35 -42.53 44.84
C GLU A 150 5.62 -43.25 44.37
N LEU A 151 6.77 -42.90 44.97
CA LEU A 151 8.06 -43.51 44.68
C LEU A 151 8.36 -44.61 45.71
N LYS A 152 8.50 -45.86 45.24
CA LYS A 152 8.91 -46.99 46.06
C LYS A 152 10.43 -47.03 46.14
N LYS A 153 10.97 -46.90 47.35
CA LYS A 153 12.41 -47.06 47.62
C LYS A 153 12.72 -48.55 47.79
N ASP A 154 13.67 -49.05 47.01
CA ASP A 154 14.12 -50.44 47.08
C ASP A 154 15.64 -50.49 47.04
N SER A 155 16.25 -51.05 48.08
CA SER A 155 17.71 -51.21 48.18
C SER A 155 18.26 -52.22 47.18
N ARG A 156 17.40 -53.02 46.54
CA ARG A 156 17.74 -53.94 45.45
C ARG A 156 17.57 -53.32 44.07
N THR A 157 17.37 -52.01 43.94
CA THR A 157 17.26 -51.32 42.65
C THR A 157 18.56 -50.58 42.30
N ALA A 158 18.99 -50.68 41.03
CA ALA A 158 20.16 -49.97 40.55
C ALA A 158 19.98 -48.44 40.57
N ASN A 159 21.09 -47.69 40.60
CA ASN A 159 21.04 -46.23 40.58
C ASN A 159 20.33 -45.72 39.31
N THR A 160 19.42 -44.76 39.50
CA THR A 160 18.76 -44.03 38.41
C THR A 160 19.75 -43.10 37.69
N LEU A 161 19.31 -42.48 36.59
CA LEU A 161 20.03 -41.34 36.01
C LEU A 161 20.28 -40.24 37.08
N PRO A 162 21.37 -39.47 36.98
CA PRO A 162 21.62 -38.34 37.87
C PRO A 162 20.43 -37.39 37.93
N VAL A 163 20.06 -36.95 39.13
CA VAL A 163 18.89 -36.08 39.39
C VAL A 163 18.93 -34.82 38.52
N GLU A 164 20.13 -34.23 38.32
CA GLU A 164 20.34 -33.05 37.48
C GLU A 164 19.98 -33.29 36.00
N LYS A 165 20.32 -34.46 35.46
CA LYS A 165 19.98 -34.84 34.07
C LYS A 165 18.48 -35.06 33.92
N ILE A 166 17.85 -35.75 34.88
CA ILE A 166 16.38 -35.95 34.87
C ILE A 166 15.68 -34.59 34.91
N ASN A 167 16.15 -33.67 35.75
CA ASN A 167 15.57 -32.36 35.90
C ASN A 167 15.69 -31.49 34.64
N SER A 168 16.90 -31.43 34.07
CA SER A 168 17.17 -30.68 32.85
C SER A 168 16.36 -31.23 31.68
N LEU A 169 16.29 -32.56 31.56
CA LEU A 169 15.49 -33.23 30.55
C LEU A 169 14.02 -32.83 30.66
N LEU A 170 13.41 -33.03 31.84
CA LEU A 170 12.01 -32.75 32.08
C LEU A 170 11.67 -31.27 31.86
N SER A 171 12.50 -30.37 32.40
CA SER A 171 12.28 -28.91 32.30
C SER A 171 12.26 -28.46 30.84
N LYS A 172 13.26 -28.86 30.04
CA LYS A 172 13.37 -28.46 28.64
C LYS A 172 12.33 -29.16 27.76
N THR A 173 11.97 -30.41 28.07
CA THR A 173 10.87 -31.11 27.41
C THR A 173 9.54 -30.37 27.59
N LEU A 174 9.22 -29.93 28.81
CA LEU A 174 7.98 -29.19 29.07
C LEU A 174 8.01 -27.75 28.50
N GLU A 175 9.20 -27.16 28.35
CA GLU A 175 9.38 -25.87 27.69
C GLU A 175 9.11 -25.96 26.17
N ILE A 176 9.67 -26.97 25.50
CA ILE A 176 9.51 -27.17 24.05
C ILE A 176 8.11 -27.71 23.74
N LEU A 177 7.62 -28.66 24.53
CA LEU A 177 6.35 -29.35 24.31
C LEU A 177 5.51 -29.38 25.61
N PRO A 178 4.79 -28.29 25.91
CA PRO A 178 3.92 -28.20 27.09
C PRO A 178 2.79 -29.24 27.12
N GLU A 179 2.43 -29.80 25.96
CA GLU A 179 1.34 -30.76 25.75
C GLU A 179 1.72 -32.21 26.15
N VAL A 180 2.93 -32.44 26.68
CA VAL A 180 3.36 -33.75 27.17
C VAL A 180 2.42 -34.28 28.24
N SER A 181 1.91 -35.48 28.02
CA SER A 181 1.00 -36.20 28.91
C SER A 181 1.72 -37.23 29.77
N ALA A 182 2.81 -37.82 29.29
CA ALA A 182 3.62 -38.72 30.10
C ALA A 182 5.10 -38.73 29.70
N VAL A 183 5.97 -38.84 30.71
CA VAL A 183 7.41 -39.08 30.58
C VAL A 183 7.76 -40.34 31.36
N GLU A 184 8.27 -41.35 30.68
CA GLU A 184 8.70 -42.62 31.29
C GLU A 184 10.21 -42.78 31.10
N ILE A 185 10.93 -42.94 32.21
CA ILE A 185 12.38 -43.14 32.25
C ILE A 185 12.63 -44.52 32.88
N SER A 186 13.21 -45.42 32.10
CA SER A 186 13.71 -46.71 32.55
C SER A 186 15.19 -46.83 32.24
N LYS A 187 15.89 -47.85 32.77
CA LYS A 187 17.33 -48.05 32.50
C LYS A 187 17.65 -48.11 31.01
N ASN A 188 16.76 -48.68 30.20
CA ASN A 188 17.04 -48.93 28.79
C ASN A 188 16.29 -47.97 27.87
N ASN A 189 15.13 -47.44 28.28
CA ASN A 189 14.25 -46.69 27.38
C ASN A 189 13.79 -45.37 28.01
N PHE A 190 13.75 -44.33 27.18
CA PHE A 190 13.04 -43.08 27.46
C PHE A 190 11.82 -42.99 26.56
N LYS A 191 10.63 -42.88 27.13
CA LYS A 191 9.39 -42.76 26.36
C LYS A 191 8.72 -41.43 26.64
N LEU A 192 8.37 -40.73 25.56
CA LEU A 192 7.66 -39.47 25.60
C LEU A 192 6.29 -39.64 24.97
N THR A 193 5.24 -39.32 25.72
CA THR A 193 3.85 -39.39 25.26
C THR A 193 3.25 -37.99 25.28
N ALA A 194 2.69 -37.56 24.15
CA ALA A 194 2.03 -36.27 24.01
C ALA A 194 1.07 -36.29 22.82
N GLN A 195 0.19 -35.29 22.74
CA GLN A 195 -0.56 -34.96 21.53
C GLN A 195 -0.23 -33.53 21.13
N THR A 196 0.19 -33.31 19.89
CA THR A 196 0.60 -31.97 19.42
C THR A 196 0.24 -31.74 17.97
N TYR A 197 0.05 -30.48 17.59
CA TYR A 197 -0.11 -30.09 16.19
C TYR A 197 1.25 -29.79 15.53
N SER A 198 2.31 -29.64 16.31
CA SER A 198 3.62 -29.18 15.83
C SER A 198 4.61 -30.31 15.66
N LYS A 199 4.84 -30.72 14.41
CA LYS A 199 5.91 -31.69 14.09
C LYS A 199 7.30 -31.15 14.44
N GLU A 200 7.52 -29.84 14.27
CA GLU A 200 8.80 -29.21 14.59
C GLU A 200 9.12 -29.30 16.09
N ARG A 201 8.15 -28.98 16.97
CA ARG A 201 8.35 -29.10 18.42
C ARG A 201 8.58 -30.55 18.86
N ARG A 202 7.89 -31.52 18.24
CA ARG A 202 8.18 -32.97 18.41
C ARG A 202 9.63 -33.29 18.05
N ASP A 203 10.08 -32.88 16.87
CA ASP A 203 11.42 -33.24 16.39
C ASP A 203 12.51 -32.58 17.26
N GLN A 204 12.31 -31.32 17.67
CA GLN A 204 13.19 -30.61 18.60
C GLN A 204 13.29 -31.29 19.97
N VAL A 205 12.17 -31.74 20.56
CA VAL A 205 12.21 -32.38 21.87
C VAL A 205 12.86 -33.78 21.81
N LEU A 206 12.65 -34.52 20.73
CA LEU A 206 13.28 -35.82 20.51
C LEU A 206 14.79 -35.69 20.26
N GLU A 207 15.21 -34.69 19.48
CA GLU A 207 16.63 -34.38 19.26
C GLU A 207 17.31 -33.95 20.56
N PHE A 208 16.67 -33.08 21.33
CA PHE A 208 17.15 -32.70 22.65
C PHE A 208 17.30 -33.93 23.57
N ALA A 209 16.28 -34.79 23.65
CA ALA A 209 16.35 -36.01 24.45
C ALA A 209 17.51 -36.94 24.01
N ARG A 210 17.72 -37.13 22.70
CA ARG A 210 18.86 -37.89 22.15
C ARG A 210 20.20 -37.30 22.59
N SER A 211 20.36 -35.99 22.44
CA SER A 211 21.60 -35.30 22.78
C SER A 211 21.89 -35.32 24.29
N HIS A 212 20.85 -35.25 25.12
CA HIS A 212 20.98 -35.10 26.57
C HIS A 212 21.16 -36.45 27.28
N LEU A 213 20.52 -37.50 26.75
CA LEU A 213 20.58 -38.84 27.32
C LEU A 213 21.75 -39.66 26.75
N GLY A 214 22.14 -39.46 25.49
CA GLY A 214 23.29 -40.12 24.87
C GLY A 214 23.30 -41.64 25.10
N ASP A 215 24.46 -42.19 25.47
CA ASP A 215 24.65 -43.63 25.75
C ASP A 215 23.97 -44.11 27.05
N ALA A 216 23.32 -43.22 27.80
CA ALA A 216 22.69 -43.58 29.08
C ALA A 216 21.36 -44.32 28.92
N ILE A 217 20.83 -44.39 27.69
CA ILE A 217 19.64 -45.15 27.30
C ILE A 217 19.92 -45.88 25.98
N ASN A 218 19.25 -47.00 25.76
CA ASN A 218 19.36 -47.77 24.51
C ASN A 218 18.40 -47.24 23.44
N GLU A 219 17.20 -46.80 23.84
CA GLU A 219 16.15 -46.40 22.90
C GLU A 219 15.32 -45.21 23.41
N ILE A 220 14.93 -44.32 22.48
CA ILE A 220 13.92 -43.29 22.71
C ILE A 220 12.64 -43.71 21.98
N ILE A 221 11.60 -43.99 22.76
CA ILE A 221 10.28 -44.35 22.26
C ILE A 221 9.47 -43.07 22.07
N ASP A 222 9.18 -42.76 20.83
CA ASP A 222 8.32 -41.65 20.45
C ASP A 222 6.86 -42.10 20.40
N ALA A 223 6.10 -41.75 21.43
CA ALA A 223 4.66 -41.93 21.51
C ALA A 223 3.91 -40.59 21.39
N ILE A 224 4.47 -39.64 20.63
CA ILE A 224 3.84 -38.35 20.35
C ILE A 224 2.92 -38.48 19.13
N GLU A 225 1.64 -38.23 19.32
CA GLU A 225 0.65 -38.18 18.25
C GLU A 225 0.62 -36.79 17.62
N ILE A 226 0.79 -36.72 16.30
CA ILE A 226 0.62 -35.48 15.53
C ILE A 226 -0.85 -35.35 15.11
N LEU A 227 -1.51 -34.34 15.66
CA LEU A 227 -2.90 -34.02 15.35
C LEU A 227 -2.99 -33.22 14.04
N GLU A 228 -4.06 -33.45 13.29
CA GLU A 228 -4.36 -32.65 12.10
C GLU A 228 -4.91 -31.27 12.51
N PRO A 229 -4.39 -30.17 11.95
CA PRO A 229 -4.85 -28.83 12.26
C PRO A 229 -6.31 -28.64 11.82
N THR A 230 -7.13 -28.05 12.70
CA THR A 230 -8.56 -27.83 12.47
C THR A 230 -8.86 -26.41 12.04
N ASP A 231 -8.09 -25.45 12.56
CA ASP A 231 -8.40 -24.03 12.48
C ASP A 231 -8.04 -23.48 11.09
N THR A 232 -8.83 -22.52 10.63
CA THR A 232 -8.67 -21.94 9.29
C THR A 232 -7.84 -20.67 9.34
N PRO A 233 -6.87 -20.50 8.43
CA PRO A 233 -6.05 -19.31 8.39
C PRO A 233 -6.87 -18.11 7.93
N LYS A 234 -6.62 -16.96 8.56
CA LYS A 234 -7.24 -15.67 8.21
C LYS A 234 -6.26 -14.53 8.42
N LEU A 235 -6.40 -13.47 7.62
CA LEU A 235 -5.60 -12.25 7.74
C LEU A 235 -6.48 -11.05 7.39
N SER A 236 -6.29 -9.97 8.13
CA SER A 236 -6.90 -8.68 7.93
C SER A 236 -5.83 -7.59 7.96
N ILE A 237 -5.90 -6.65 7.03
CA ILE A 237 -5.05 -5.46 6.95
C ILE A 237 -6.00 -4.28 6.82
N THR A 238 -5.97 -3.36 7.77
CA THR A 238 -6.92 -2.23 7.80
C THR A 238 -6.26 -0.98 8.37
N TYR A 239 -6.55 0.18 7.78
CA TYR A 239 -6.19 1.47 8.37
C TYR A 239 -7.13 1.80 9.54
N GLU A 240 -6.56 2.15 10.68
CA GLU A 240 -7.28 2.74 11.81
C GLU A 240 -7.46 4.25 11.59
N ASN A 241 -6.38 4.92 11.15
CA ASN A 241 -6.28 6.33 10.78
C ASN A 241 -5.34 6.47 9.57
N ASP A 242 -5.14 7.68 9.03
CA ASP A 242 -4.29 7.94 7.85
C ASP A 242 -2.88 7.30 7.91
N ASP A 243 -2.28 7.23 9.10
CA ASP A 243 -0.91 6.72 9.30
C ASP A 243 -0.82 5.38 10.05
N ASP A 244 -1.92 4.93 10.67
CA ASP A 244 -1.94 3.76 11.56
C ASP A 244 -2.52 2.54 10.84
N LEU A 245 -1.68 1.54 10.55
CA LEU A 245 -2.10 0.30 9.89
C LEU A 245 -2.08 -0.87 10.87
N ILE A 246 -3.22 -1.57 10.99
CA ILE A 246 -3.34 -2.79 11.80
C ILE A 246 -3.31 -4.01 10.89
N VAL A 247 -2.44 -4.95 11.22
CA VAL A 247 -2.38 -6.25 10.57
C VAL A 247 -2.67 -7.32 11.62
N SER A 248 -3.81 -7.99 11.47
CA SER A 248 -4.28 -9.00 12.42
C SER A 248 -4.64 -10.30 11.72
N GLY A 249 -4.59 -11.42 12.42
CA GLY A 249 -4.89 -12.70 11.80
C GLY A 249 -4.48 -13.89 12.62
N LEU A 250 -4.75 -15.06 12.05
CA LEU A 250 -4.37 -16.35 12.59
C LEU A 250 -3.67 -17.13 11.48
N LEU A 251 -2.38 -17.43 11.66
CA LEU A 251 -1.53 -18.11 10.69
C LEU A 251 -0.85 -19.33 11.32
N ALA A 252 -0.48 -20.30 10.49
CA ALA A 252 0.30 -21.46 10.90
C ALA A 252 1.82 -21.22 10.88
N ASP A 253 2.27 -20.26 10.07
CA ASP A 253 3.68 -20.09 9.71
C ASP A 253 4.18 -18.67 10.05
N ALA A 254 5.19 -18.60 10.92
CA ALA A 254 5.85 -17.36 11.30
C ALA A 254 6.65 -16.72 10.14
N SER A 255 7.13 -17.52 9.19
CA SER A 255 7.84 -17.02 8.00
C SER A 255 6.91 -16.18 7.12
N LEU A 256 5.70 -16.68 6.86
CA LEU A 256 4.68 -15.92 6.13
C LEU A 256 4.30 -14.63 6.86
N LYS A 257 4.08 -14.69 8.18
CA LYS A 257 3.85 -13.50 9.03
C LYS A 257 4.95 -12.46 8.81
N ASN A 258 6.21 -12.86 9.02
CA ASN A 258 7.36 -11.96 8.93
C ASN A 258 7.47 -11.35 7.53
N ARG A 259 7.22 -12.15 6.49
CA ARG A 259 7.27 -11.67 5.10
C ARG A 259 6.21 -10.61 4.81
N ILE A 260 4.98 -10.78 5.30
CA ILE A 260 3.90 -9.80 5.12
C ILE A 260 4.26 -8.48 5.81
N VAL A 261 4.69 -8.56 7.08
CA VAL A 261 5.11 -7.39 7.87
C VAL A 261 6.28 -6.65 7.20
N GLU A 262 7.25 -7.39 6.67
CA GLU A 262 8.40 -6.81 5.95
C GLU A 262 7.95 -6.07 4.68
N LEU A 263 7.07 -6.68 3.86
CA LEU A 263 6.59 -6.08 2.61
C LEU A 263 5.85 -4.77 2.85
N ILE A 264 4.99 -4.72 3.87
CA ILE A 264 4.25 -3.50 4.22
C ILE A 264 5.23 -2.37 4.56
N LYS A 265 6.22 -2.65 5.42
CA LYS A 265 7.25 -1.66 5.80
C LYS A 265 8.14 -1.24 4.63
N GLN A 266 8.40 -2.15 3.68
CA GLN A 266 9.16 -1.83 2.47
C GLN A 266 8.37 -0.94 1.51
N THR A 267 7.06 -1.13 1.41
CA THR A 267 6.20 -0.34 0.54
C THR A 267 5.99 1.07 1.06
N ASN A 268 5.77 1.23 2.36
CA ASN A 268 5.61 2.55 2.98
C ASN A 268 6.28 2.57 4.36
N GLN A 269 7.37 3.33 4.46
CA GLN A 269 8.21 3.41 5.67
C GLN A 269 7.64 4.34 6.74
N ASP A 270 6.74 5.25 6.35
CA ASP A 270 6.17 6.25 7.25
C ASP A 270 4.97 5.69 8.03
N LEU A 271 4.46 4.51 7.67
CA LEU A 271 3.34 3.86 8.35
C LEU A 271 3.70 3.36 9.76
N ASN A 272 2.82 3.65 10.71
CA ASN A 272 2.84 3.06 12.03
C ASN A 272 2.13 1.69 12.00
N LEU A 273 2.91 0.62 11.78
CA LEU A 273 2.39 -0.74 11.67
C LEU A 273 2.21 -1.42 13.05
N LYS A 274 0.97 -1.78 13.38
CA LYS A 274 0.59 -2.63 14.52
C LYS A 274 0.44 -4.09 14.08
N ASP A 275 1.38 -4.95 14.50
CA ASP A 275 1.35 -6.40 14.23
C ASP A 275 0.59 -7.15 15.35
N GLU A 276 -0.60 -7.61 15.00
CA GLU A 276 -1.48 -8.42 15.85
C GLU A 276 -1.72 -9.83 15.28
N ILE A 277 -0.84 -10.30 14.38
CA ILE A 277 -0.93 -11.65 13.84
C ILE A 277 -0.53 -12.67 14.91
N LYS A 278 -1.44 -13.63 15.18
CA LYS A 278 -1.19 -14.81 16.01
C LYS A 278 -0.71 -15.97 15.15
N VAL A 279 0.33 -16.66 15.60
CA VAL A 279 0.85 -17.87 14.97
C VAL A 279 0.57 -19.04 15.88
N GLU A 280 -0.21 -20.02 15.40
CA GLU A 280 -0.65 -21.17 16.18
C GLU A 280 -0.51 -22.46 15.34
N ASP A 281 -0.04 -23.54 15.97
CA ASP A 281 0.21 -24.81 15.26
C ASP A 281 -1.07 -25.56 14.84
N ASN A 282 -2.21 -25.28 15.49
CA ASN A 282 -3.50 -25.93 15.18
C ASN A 282 -4.16 -25.36 13.91
N VAL A 283 -3.51 -24.41 13.24
CA VAL A 283 -4.01 -23.68 12.08
C VAL A 283 -3.51 -24.36 10.81
N LYS A 284 -4.39 -24.52 9.82
CA LYS A 284 -4.02 -25.04 8.50
C LYS A 284 -3.11 -24.06 7.77
N SER A 285 -2.22 -24.58 6.93
CA SER A 285 -1.38 -23.74 6.07
C SER A 285 -2.21 -22.82 5.17
N ALA A 286 -1.81 -21.54 5.13
CA ALA A 286 -2.46 -20.51 4.31
C ALA A 286 -2.16 -20.74 2.83
N GLY A 287 -3.01 -21.50 2.13
CA GLY A 287 -2.88 -21.74 0.69
C GLY A 287 -2.90 -20.46 -0.16
N TRP A 288 -3.42 -19.36 0.37
CA TRP A 288 -3.43 -18.02 -0.24
C TRP A 288 -2.20 -17.17 0.11
N GLY A 289 -1.25 -17.65 0.92
CA GLY A 289 -0.12 -16.85 1.41
C GLY A 289 0.73 -16.23 0.30
N SER A 290 1.01 -16.98 -0.77
CA SER A 290 1.74 -16.45 -1.93
C SER A 290 0.98 -15.38 -2.70
N SER A 291 -0.36 -15.47 -2.73
CA SER A 291 -1.24 -14.49 -3.36
C SER A 291 -1.25 -13.18 -2.58
N VAL A 292 -1.28 -13.26 -1.24
CA VAL A 292 -1.18 -12.11 -0.33
C VAL A 292 0.17 -11.41 -0.51
N VAL A 293 1.27 -12.15 -0.47
CA VAL A 293 2.62 -11.61 -0.69
C VAL A 293 2.74 -10.86 -2.01
N ARG A 294 2.00 -11.25 -3.04
CA ARG A 294 1.99 -10.60 -4.35
C ARG A 294 1.14 -9.32 -4.41
N ILE A 295 -0.02 -9.31 -3.76
CA ILE A 295 -1.00 -8.21 -3.89
C ILE A 295 -0.79 -7.10 -2.85
N VAL A 296 -0.31 -7.43 -1.64
CA VAL A 296 -0.19 -6.49 -0.52
C VAL A 296 0.59 -5.22 -0.89
N PRO A 297 1.76 -5.29 -1.56
CA PRO A 297 2.49 -4.08 -1.94
C PRO A 297 1.68 -3.11 -2.80
N ALA A 298 0.89 -3.63 -3.75
CA ALA A 298 0.06 -2.79 -4.61
C ALA A 298 -1.10 -2.15 -3.83
N LEU A 299 -1.71 -2.91 -2.91
CA LEU A 299 -2.80 -2.39 -2.08
C LEU A 299 -2.31 -1.30 -1.13
N ILE A 300 -1.15 -1.49 -0.49
CA ILE A 300 -0.59 -0.49 0.44
C ILE A 300 -0.14 0.78 -0.30
N ALA A 301 0.37 0.66 -1.52
CA ALA A 301 0.86 1.81 -2.28
C ALA A 301 -0.24 2.65 -2.92
N GLU A 302 -1.33 2.02 -3.38
CA GLU A 302 -2.28 2.66 -4.30
C GLU A 302 -3.70 2.81 -3.75
N VAL A 303 -4.02 2.18 -2.61
CA VAL A 303 -5.35 2.18 -2.00
C VAL A 303 -5.34 2.95 -0.68
N ASN A 304 -6.09 4.05 -0.64
CA ASN A 304 -6.39 4.80 0.57
C ASN A 304 -7.55 4.14 1.34
N ASP A 305 -7.59 4.27 2.66
CA ASP A 305 -8.61 3.67 3.52
C ASP A 305 -8.77 2.16 3.32
N LEU A 306 -7.66 1.48 2.99
CA LEU A 306 -7.64 0.06 2.69
C LEU A 306 -8.27 -0.77 3.82
N LYS A 307 -9.21 -1.64 3.43
CA LYS A 307 -9.67 -2.79 4.21
C LYS A 307 -9.46 -4.03 3.37
N PHE A 308 -8.55 -4.89 3.79
CA PHE A 308 -8.24 -6.14 3.11
C PHE A 308 -8.47 -7.31 4.07
N ASN A 309 -9.28 -8.28 3.66
CA ASN A 309 -9.58 -9.48 4.44
C ASN A 309 -9.40 -10.71 3.56
N VAL A 310 -8.72 -11.73 4.09
CA VAL A 310 -8.55 -13.01 3.40
C VAL A 310 -8.74 -14.17 4.36
N SER A 311 -9.41 -15.20 3.85
CA SER A 311 -9.73 -16.45 4.55
C SER A 311 -9.54 -17.63 3.60
N SER A 312 -9.83 -18.84 4.06
CA SER A 312 -9.80 -20.05 3.22
C SER A 312 -10.79 -20.01 2.04
N ASP A 313 -11.86 -19.22 2.14
CA ASP A 313 -13.00 -19.27 1.21
C ASP A 313 -13.15 -18.00 0.38
N ALA A 314 -12.62 -16.87 0.85
CA ALA A 314 -12.77 -15.60 0.17
C ALA A 314 -11.60 -14.65 0.44
N VAL A 315 -11.39 -13.75 -0.50
CA VAL A 315 -10.63 -12.51 -0.34
C VAL A 315 -11.53 -11.33 -0.67
N GLU A 316 -11.48 -10.31 0.17
CA GLU A 316 -12.26 -9.09 0.07
C GLU A 316 -11.33 -7.90 0.26
N PHE A 317 -11.45 -6.90 -0.60
CA PHE A 317 -10.77 -5.64 -0.40
C PHE A 317 -11.57 -4.44 -0.86
N SER A 318 -11.49 -3.37 -0.08
CA SER A 318 -12.16 -2.10 -0.31
C SER A 318 -11.26 -0.94 0.09
N GLY A 319 -11.65 0.25 -0.33
CA GLY A 319 -10.88 1.48 -0.19
C GLY A 319 -11.02 2.35 -1.43
N THR A 320 -10.22 3.40 -1.47
CA THR A 320 -10.31 4.45 -2.48
C THR A 320 -9.03 4.48 -3.32
N VAL A 321 -9.16 4.55 -4.64
CA VAL A 321 -8.02 4.56 -5.59
C VAL A 321 -8.09 5.76 -6.53
N LEU A 322 -6.92 6.31 -6.88
CA LEU A 322 -6.83 7.49 -7.76
C LEU A 322 -6.91 7.08 -9.24
N GLY A 323 -8.10 7.19 -9.84
CA GLY A 323 -8.36 6.89 -11.25
C GLY A 323 -8.63 5.40 -11.59
N ASP A 324 -9.31 5.19 -12.73
CA ASP A 324 -9.73 3.86 -13.19
C ASP A 324 -8.54 2.95 -13.55
N ASP A 325 -7.47 3.50 -14.13
CA ASP A 325 -6.28 2.73 -14.53
C ASP A 325 -5.65 1.95 -13.36
N LYS A 326 -5.60 2.59 -12.18
CA LYS A 326 -5.08 1.97 -10.96
C LYS A 326 -6.02 0.89 -10.44
N LYS A 327 -7.33 1.15 -10.45
CA LYS A 327 -8.36 0.18 -10.08
C LYS A 327 -8.27 -1.08 -10.94
N ASP A 328 -8.17 -0.91 -12.26
CA ASP A 328 -8.09 -2.01 -13.23
C ASP A 328 -6.79 -2.81 -13.06
N SER A 329 -5.68 -2.13 -12.80
CA SER A 329 -4.39 -2.75 -12.51
C SER A 329 -4.44 -3.63 -11.26
N ILE A 330 -5.00 -3.11 -10.16
CA ILE A 330 -5.17 -3.87 -8.90
C ILE A 330 -6.14 -5.03 -9.10
N GLN A 331 -7.26 -4.82 -9.78
CA GLN A 331 -8.24 -5.87 -10.06
C GLN A 331 -7.63 -6.99 -10.90
N THR A 332 -6.82 -6.65 -11.90
CA THR A 332 -6.11 -7.63 -12.73
C THR A 332 -5.08 -8.41 -11.91
N LEU A 333 -4.30 -7.71 -11.08
CA LEU A 333 -3.34 -8.36 -10.17
C LEU A 333 -4.04 -9.29 -9.17
N ALA A 334 -5.18 -8.88 -8.63
CA ALA A 334 -5.99 -9.67 -7.72
C ALA A 334 -6.51 -10.95 -8.39
N LYS A 335 -7.08 -10.82 -9.60
CA LYS A 335 -7.49 -11.97 -10.41
C LYS A 335 -6.31 -12.91 -10.63
N GLN A 336 -5.19 -12.43 -11.15
CA GLN A 336 -4.02 -13.28 -11.39
C GLN A 336 -3.43 -13.92 -10.12
N SER A 337 -3.62 -13.31 -8.95
CA SER A 337 -3.09 -13.81 -7.68
C SER A 337 -4.00 -14.87 -7.07
N PHE A 338 -5.32 -14.75 -7.22
CA PHE A 338 -6.31 -15.59 -6.54
C PHE A 338 -7.10 -16.53 -7.49
N ASP A 339 -7.03 -16.34 -8.81
CA ASP A 339 -7.65 -17.26 -9.78
C ASP A 339 -7.03 -18.65 -9.68
N GLY A 340 -7.89 -19.68 -9.78
CA GLY A 340 -7.47 -21.08 -9.80
C GLY A 340 -7.14 -21.71 -8.45
N LYS A 341 -7.26 -20.99 -7.31
CA LYS A 341 -6.98 -21.54 -5.97
C LYS A 341 -8.00 -22.59 -5.51
N LYS A 342 -9.28 -22.46 -5.91
CA LYS A 342 -10.39 -23.42 -5.70
C LYS A 342 -11.63 -22.93 -6.45
N SER A 343 -12.46 -23.82 -6.98
CA SER A 343 -13.71 -23.47 -7.69
C SER A 343 -14.74 -22.71 -6.84
N SER A 344 -14.58 -22.69 -5.51
CA SER A 344 -15.44 -22.00 -4.55
C SER A 344 -14.82 -20.73 -3.93
N PHE A 345 -13.58 -20.38 -4.28
CA PHE A 345 -12.89 -19.23 -3.68
C PHE A 345 -13.44 -17.92 -4.24
N LYS A 346 -13.98 -17.05 -3.38
CA LYS A 346 -14.62 -15.80 -3.81
C LYS A 346 -13.64 -14.63 -3.78
N LEU A 347 -13.59 -13.87 -4.88
CA LEU A 347 -12.85 -12.62 -4.99
C LEU A 347 -13.85 -11.46 -4.99
N ILE A 348 -13.84 -10.66 -3.92
CA ILE A 348 -14.70 -9.49 -3.74
C ILE A 348 -13.83 -8.23 -3.82
N ASN A 349 -14.11 -7.37 -4.79
CA ASN A 349 -13.41 -6.11 -4.99
C ASN A 349 -14.43 -4.97 -4.92
N GLU A 350 -14.32 -4.15 -3.88
CA GLU A 350 -15.18 -3.00 -3.62
C GLU A 350 -14.40 -1.67 -3.68
N LEU A 351 -13.32 -1.62 -4.48
CA LEU A 351 -12.57 -0.39 -4.67
C LEU A 351 -13.41 0.69 -5.35
N VAL A 352 -13.40 1.88 -4.76
CA VAL A 352 -14.06 3.08 -5.28
C VAL A 352 -13.01 3.96 -5.95
N VAL A 353 -13.34 4.47 -7.14
CA VAL A 353 -12.46 5.41 -7.83
C VAL A 353 -12.71 6.80 -7.27
N PHE A 354 -11.64 7.42 -6.77
CA PHE A 354 -11.61 8.84 -6.50
C PHE A 354 -11.09 9.55 -7.73
N VAL A 355 -11.94 10.41 -8.28
CA VAL A 355 -11.56 11.36 -9.31
C VAL A 355 -11.50 12.72 -8.63
N PRO A 356 -10.34 13.40 -8.58
CA PRO A 356 -10.27 14.73 -8.00
C PRO A 356 -11.17 15.68 -8.82
N PRO A 357 -11.82 16.67 -8.17
CA PRO A 357 -12.68 17.60 -8.88
C PRO A 357 -11.85 18.43 -9.89
N GLN A 358 -12.36 18.58 -11.10
CA GLN A 358 -11.73 19.38 -12.15
C GLN A 358 -12.13 20.84 -11.99
N LYS A 359 -11.22 21.77 -12.28
CA LYS A 359 -11.59 23.20 -12.34
C LYS A 359 -12.43 23.46 -13.58
N ALA A 360 -13.51 24.22 -13.42
CA ALA A 360 -14.30 24.68 -14.56
C ALA A 360 -13.46 25.52 -15.53
N ASN A 361 -13.74 25.38 -16.81
CA ASN A 361 -13.14 26.19 -17.85
C ASN A 361 -14.16 26.55 -18.93
N LEU A 362 -13.90 27.65 -19.62
CA LEU A 362 -14.73 28.12 -20.71
C LEU A 362 -13.89 28.93 -21.67
N THR A 363 -14.06 28.68 -22.96
CA THR A 363 -13.56 29.50 -24.04
C THR A 363 -14.74 29.92 -24.92
N MET A 364 -14.89 31.22 -25.10
CA MET A 364 -15.85 31.85 -26.00
C MET A 364 -15.07 32.66 -27.02
N SER A 365 -15.28 32.39 -28.31
CA SER A 365 -14.62 33.14 -29.38
C SER A 365 -15.58 33.54 -30.48
N LEU A 366 -15.47 34.77 -30.96
CA LEU A 366 -16.15 35.28 -32.14
C LEU A 366 -15.10 35.45 -33.24
N ASP A 367 -15.32 34.80 -34.39
CA ASP A 367 -14.41 34.99 -35.54
C ASP A 367 -14.86 36.13 -36.46
N GLN A 368 -14.01 36.48 -37.44
CA GLN A 368 -14.23 37.60 -38.35
C GLN A 368 -15.48 37.47 -39.22
N ASN A 369 -16.07 36.27 -39.34
CA ASN A 369 -17.33 36.07 -40.06
C ASN A 369 -18.55 36.22 -39.14
N GLY A 370 -18.35 36.52 -37.86
CA GLY A 370 -19.41 36.58 -36.86
C GLY A 370 -19.84 35.20 -36.33
N ASP A 371 -19.08 34.13 -36.60
CA ASP A 371 -19.39 32.80 -36.05
C ASP A 371 -18.92 32.71 -34.59
N LEU A 372 -19.83 32.33 -33.69
CA LEU A 372 -19.56 32.15 -32.27
C LEU A 372 -19.19 30.69 -31.98
N LYS A 373 -18.05 30.48 -31.32
CA LYS A 373 -17.59 29.16 -30.85
C LYS A 373 -17.52 29.15 -29.33
N LEU A 374 -18.13 28.13 -28.73
CA LEU A 374 -18.17 27.90 -27.29
C LEU A 374 -17.62 26.52 -26.98
N SER A 375 -16.64 26.44 -26.08
CA SER A 375 -16.12 25.16 -25.59
C SER A 375 -15.69 25.26 -24.15
N GLY A 376 -15.93 24.22 -23.36
CA GLY A 376 -15.46 24.19 -21.98
C GLY A 376 -16.05 23.06 -21.15
N LEU A 377 -15.69 23.04 -19.87
CA LEU A 377 -16.12 22.08 -18.86
C LEU A 377 -16.80 22.82 -17.71
N LEU A 378 -18.07 22.52 -17.44
CA LEU A 378 -18.90 23.22 -16.45
C LEU A 378 -19.53 22.25 -15.44
N PRO A 379 -19.79 22.70 -14.20
CA PRO A 379 -20.46 21.88 -13.18
C PRO A 379 -21.98 21.76 -13.39
N GLU A 380 -22.62 22.76 -14.00
CA GLU A 380 -24.07 22.80 -14.17
C GLU A 380 -24.48 23.36 -15.53
N LYS A 381 -25.68 22.96 -15.98
CA LYS A 381 -26.28 23.41 -17.25
C LYS A 381 -26.90 24.82 -17.18
N LYS A 382 -26.90 25.49 -16.03
CA LYS A 382 -27.53 26.82 -15.87
C LYS A 382 -26.95 27.88 -16.83
N LEU A 383 -25.63 27.83 -17.06
CA LEU A 383 -24.96 28.76 -17.98
C LEU A 383 -25.30 28.48 -19.46
N TYR A 384 -25.56 27.22 -19.80
CA TYR A 384 -25.92 26.79 -21.15
C TYR A 384 -27.20 27.48 -21.64
N GLU A 385 -28.22 27.58 -20.78
CA GLU A 385 -29.48 28.26 -21.13
C GLU A 385 -29.28 29.76 -21.38
N GLN A 386 -28.35 30.39 -20.65
CA GLN A 386 -28.02 31.81 -20.83
C GLN A 386 -27.22 32.08 -22.10
N PHE A 387 -26.37 31.13 -22.54
CA PHE A 387 -25.71 31.21 -23.85
C PHE A 387 -26.70 31.14 -25.00
N LEU A 388 -27.75 30.33 -24.89
CA LEU A 388 -28.80 30.25 -25.91
C LEU A 388 -29.59 31.56 -26.02
N GLU A 389 -29.90 32.23 -24.90
CA GLU A 389 -30.50 33.56 -24.93
C GLU A 389 -29.56 34.60 -25.55
N GLY A 390 -28.28 34.60 -25.19
CA GLY A 390 -27.27 35.49 -25.78
C GLY A 390 -27.02 35.24 -27.28
N GLY A 391 -27.09 33.98 -27.72
CA GLY A 391 -26.92 33.58 -29.11
C GLY A 391 -28.03 34.05 -30.05
N SER A 392 -29.22 34.39 -29.52
CA SER A 392 -30.30 35.02 -30.29
C SER A 392 -30.00 36.44 -30.79
N LEU A 393 -28.85 37.01 -30.37
CA LEU A 393 -28.39 38.34 -30.76
C LEU A 393 -27.42 38.32 -31.95
N ILE A 394 -27.02 37.12 -32.41
CA ILE A 394 -26.16 36.95 -33.58
C ILE A 394 -27.07 37.01 -34.82
N GLU A 395 -26.63 37.65 -35.91
CA GLU A 395 -27.38 37.74 -37.16
C GLU A 395 -27.81 36.34 -37.67
N ASP A 396 -29.00 36.25 -38.27
CA ASP A 396 -29.66 34.99 -38.67
C ASP A 396 -28.81 34.08 -39.58
N ASP A 397 -27.79 34.63 -40.25
CA ASP A 397 -26.90 33.90 -41.19
C ASP A 397 -25.65 33.30 -40.52
N ASN A 398 -25.35 33.63 -39.26
CA ASN A 398 -24.14 33.21 -38.55
C ASN A 398 -24.32 31.89 -37.77
N LYS A 399 -23.23 31.16 -37.54
CA LYS A 399 -23.27 29.83 -36.89
C LYS A 399 -22.80 29.88 -35.44
N ILE A 400 -23.51 29.14 -34.58
CA ILE A 400 -23.08 28.81 -33.22
C ILE A 400 -22.54 27.38 -33.21
N ASN A 401 -21.26 27.21 -32.87
CA ASN A 401 -20.63 25.89 -32.70
C ASN A 401 -20.30 25.65 -31.23
N GLU A 402 -20.89 24.61 -30.66
CA GLU A 402 -20.84 24.35 -29.23
C GLU A 402 -20.21 23.00 -28.89
N LYS A 403 -19.28 23.03 -27.94
CA LYS A 403 -18.62 21.87 -27.32
C LYS A 403 -18.47 22.06 -25.81
N ILE A 404 -19.56 22.42 -25.13
CA ILE A 404 -19.60 22.48 -23.66
C ILE A 404 -19.91 21.08 -23.12
N LEU A 405 -19.10 20.63 -22.17
CA LEU A 405 -19.30 19.39 -21.41
C LEU A 405 -19.77 19.77 -20.00
N VAL A 406 -20.77 19.05 -19.50
CA VAL A 406 -21.27 19.19 -18.12
C VAL A 406 -20.95 17.90 -17.39
N GLU A 407 -20.15 18.01 -16.33
CA GLU A 407 -19.74 16.87 -15.51
C GLU A 407 -19.96 17.19 -14.02
N ASP A 408 -20.47 16.22 -13.27
CA ASP A 408 -20.73 16.38 -11.83
C ASP A 408 -19.44 16.54 -10.99
N ASN A 409 -18.29 16.14 -11.55
CA ASN A 409 -16.98 16.19 -10.91
C ASN A 409 -16.17 17.46 -11.29
N VAL A 410 -16.85 18.60 -11.35
CA VAL A 410 -16.26 19.91 -11.64
C VAL A 410 -16.51 20.82 -10.45
N GLU A 411 -15.48 21.55 -10.01
CA GLU A 411 -15.60 22.52 -8.91
C GLU A 411 -16.65 23.58 -9.25
N GLU A 412 -17.38 24.04 -8.22
CA GLU A 412 -18.26 25.18 -8.36
C GLU A 412 -17.48 26.39 -8.89
N ALA A 413 -18.08 27.09 -9.85
CA ALA A 413 -17.43 28.15 -10.59
C ALA A 413 -18.19 29.47 -10.41
N PRO A 414 -17.84 30.31 -9.41
CA PRO A 414 -18.61 31.52 -9.09
C PRO A 414 -18.73 32.51 -10.25
N TRP A 415 -17.74 32.51 -11.16
CA TRP A 415 -17.73 33.37 -12.35
C TRP A 415 -18.83 33.03 -13.35
N VAL A 416 -19.41 31.83 -13.29
CA VAL A 416 -20.51 31.38 -14.17
C VAL A 416 -21.69 32.34 -14.11
N ASP A 417 -22.12 32.79 -12.93
CA ASP A 417 -23.25 33.71 -12.80
C ASP A 417 -22.94 35.09 -13.39
N GLY A 418 -21.68 35.52 -13.33
CA GLY A 418 -21.20 36.80 -13.90
C GLY A 418 -21.14 36.81 -15.43
N MET A 419 -20.92 35.63 -16.05
CA MET A 419 -20.82 35.50 -17.51
C MET A 419 -22.08 35.94 -18.24
N SER A 420 -23.26 35.79 -17.64
CA SER A 420 -24.54 36.28 -18.19
C SER A 420 -24.51 37.74 -18.63
N LYS A 421 -23.74 38.58 -17.92
CA LYS A 421 -23.60 40.02 -18.19
C LYS A 421 -22.56 40.34 -19.25
N LEU A 422 -21.68 39.38 -19.56
CA LEU A 422 -20.57 39.54 -20.50
C LEU A 422 -20.90 39.08 -21.92
N ILE A 423 -21.73 38.05 -22.06
CA ILE A 423 -22.01 37.42 -23.36
C ILE A 423 -22.51 38.46 -24.37
N ARG A 424 -23.55 39.21 -24.01
CA ARG A 424 -24.15 40.20 -24.91
C ARG A 424 -23.16 41.32 -25.29
N PRO A 425 -22.53 42.03 -24.35
CA PRO A 425 -21.53 43.05 -24.68
C PRO A 425 -20.36 42.50 -25.50
N PHE A 426 -19.91 41.27 -25.24
CA PHE A 426 -18.86 40.65 -26.04
C PHE A 426 -19.32 40.46 -27.49
N VAL A 427 -20.47 39.83 -27.73
CA VAL A 427 -20.98 39.56 -29.09
C VAL A 427 -21.31 40.84 -29.85
N THR A 428 -21.76 41.91 -29.18
CA THR A 428 -22.15 43.15 -29.87
C THR A 428 -21.04 44.16 -30.09
N SER A 429 -19.96 44.09 -29.30
CA SER A 429 -18.91 45.13 -29.28
C SER A 429 -17.63 44.68 -29.98
N VAL A 430 -17.44 43.37 -30.14
CA VAL A 430 -16.24 42.76 -30.68
C VAL A 430 -16.44 42.43 -32.16
N GLN A 431 -15.48 42.80 -33.01
CA GLN A 431 -15.41 42.36 -34.41
C GLN A 431 -14.89 40.93 -34.52
N TRP A 432 -13.82 40.62 -33.78
CA TRP A 432 -13.32 39.27 -33.55
C TRP A 432 -12.56 39.23 -32.23
N GLY A 433 -12.55 38.07 -31.57
CA GLY A 433 -11.85 37.92 -30.29
C GLY A 433 -12.16 36.61 -29.58
N ALA A 434 -11.47 36.39 -28.46
CA ALA A 434 -11.66 35.25 -27.57
C ALA A 434 -11.56 35.66 -26.09
N LEU A 435 -12.48 35.14 -25.30
CA LEU A 435 -12.45 35.15 -23.84
C LEU A 435 -12.24 33.72 -23.35
N SER A 436 -11.15 33.47 -22.63
CA SER A 436 -10.78 32.17 -22.07
C SER A 436 -10.65 32.23 -20.56
N ILE A 437 -11.22 31.25 -19.87
CA ILE A 437 -11.23 31.11 -18.42
C ILE A 437 -10.75 29.70 -18.10
N HIS A 438 -9.68 29.58 -17.34
CA HIS A 438 -9.12 28.32 -16.85
C HIS A 438 -8.81 28.44 -15.36
N GLY A 439 -9.67 27.91 -14.50
CA GLY A 439 -9.52 28.03 -13.06
C GLY A 439 -9.53 29.49 -12.60
N ASP A 440 -8.41 29.98 -12.08
CA ASP A 440 -8.19 31.34 -11.60
C ASP A 440 -7.54 32.27 -12.66
N GLU A 441 -7.40 31.82 -13.91
CA GLU A 441 -6.78 32.59 -14.98
C GLU A 441 -7.80 32.97 -16.06
N VAL A 442 -7.79 34.24 -16.44
CA VAL A 442 -8.72 34.83 -17.41
C VAL A 442 -7.93 35.59 -18.47
N ALA A 443 -8.20 35.30 -19.73
CA ALA A 443 -7.60 35.96 -20.87
C ALA A 443 -8.68 36.49 -21.81
N LEU A 444 -8.67 37.79 -22.10
CA LEU A 444 -9.47 38.42 -23.14
C LEU A 444 -8.53 38.97 -24.21
N GLU A 445 -8.73 38.57 -25.45
CA GLU A 445 -8.15 39.17 -26.65
C GLU A 445 -9.29 39.56 -27.58
N ALA A 446 -9.43 40.84 -27.94
CA ALA A 446 -10.53 41.29 -28.78
C ALA A 446 -10.17 42.52 -29.60
N GLU A 447 -10.71 42.59 -30.80
CA GLU A 447 -10.75 43.81 -31.61
C GLU A 447 -12.16 44.40 -31.57
N VAL A 448 -12.26 45.70 -31.28
CA VAL A 448 -13.53 46.44 -31.17
C VAL A 448 -13.60 47.55 -32.22
N SER A 449 -14.81 47.93 -32.63
CA SER A 449 -15.02 48.96 -33.65
C SER A 449 -14.69 50.38 -33.18
N ASP A 450 -14.78 50.65 -31.88
CA ASP A 450 -14.57 51.96 -31.30
C ASP A 450 -14.01 51.86 -29.86
N PRO A 451 -13.34 52.91 -29.33
CA PRO A 451 -12.76 52.88 -28.00
C PRO A 451 -13.77 52.77 -26.85
N GLU A 452 -14.97 53.34 -26.97
CA GLU A 452 -15.97 53.34 -25.89
C GLU A 452 -16.49 51.92 -25.63
N SER A 453 -16.75 51.18 -26.71
CA SER A 453 -17.05 49.75 -26.70
C SER A 453 -15.97 48.92 -26.00
N GLY A 454 -14.69 49.26 -26.25
CA GLY A 454 -13.55 48.63 -25.59
C GLY A 454 -13.52 48.88 -24.08
N ASP A 455 -13.71 50.12 -23.64
CA ASP A 455 -13.73 50.50 -22.21
C ASP A 455 -14.86 49.79 -21.45
N VAL A 456 -16.04 49.68 -22.05
CA VAL A 456 -17.19 48.97 -21.48
C VAL A 456 -16.89 47.48 -21.32
N LEU A 457 -16.35 46.85 -22.37
CA LEU A 457 -16.01 45.43 -22.34
C LEU A 457 -14.94 45.14 -21.28
N GLN A 458 -13.90 45.97 -21.20
CA GLN A 458 -12.86 45.86 -20.19
C GLN A 458 -13.47 45.95 -18.78
N ALA A 459 -14.27 46.98 -18.48
CA ALA A 459 -14.86 47.16 -17.16
C ALA A 459 -15.75 45.98 -16.73
N LEU A 460 -16.50 45.38 -17.66
CA LEU A 460 -17.33 44.21 -17.38
C LEU A 460 -16.50 42.97 -17.05
N VAL A 461 -15.39 42.76 -17.77
CA VAL A 461 -14.46 41.65 -17.49
C VAL A 461 -13.81 41.88 -16.13
N GLU A 462 -13.35 43.10 -15.86
CA GLU A 462 -12.71 43.41 -14.58
C GLU A 462 -13.65 43.28 -13.37
N ASN A 463 -14.94 43.55 -13.55
CA ASN A 463 -15.96 43.39 -12.51
C ASN A 463 -16.40 41.92 -12.34
N THR A 464 -16.43 41.14 -13.42
CA THR A 464 -16.75 39.71 -13.35
C THR A 464 -15.60 38.90 -12.75
N PHE A 465 -14.37 39.30 -13.03
CA PHE A 465 -13.16 38.61 -12.58
C PHE A 465 -12.29 39.59 -11.79
N PRO A 466 -12.48 39.75 -10.46
CA PRO A 466 -11.68 40.66 -9.64
C PRO A 466 -10.25 40.14 -9.41
N LEU A 467 -9.26 41.04 -9.28
CA LEU A 467 -7.84 40.69 -9.06
C LEU A 467 -7.55 39.97 -7.74
N SER A 468 -8.48 40.03 -6.77
CA SER A 468 -8.39 39.25 -5.53
C SER A 468 -8.41 37.75 -5.80
N ASP A 469 -9.14 37.35 -6.84
CA ASP A 469 -9.51 35.95 -7.08
C ASP A 469 -8.97 35.44 -8.42
N PHE A 470 -8.62 36.33 -9.37
CA PHE A 470 -8.20 35.97 -10.72
C PHE A 470 -6.95 36.69 -11.21
N LYS A 471 -6.09 35.95 -11.93
CA LYS A 471 -5.06 36.53 -12.80
C LYS A 471 -5.67 36.86 -14.15
N ARG A 472 -5.46 38.08 -14.64
CA ARG A 472 -6.15 38.61 -15.81
C ARG A 472 -5.16 39.10 -16.85
N VAL A 473 -5.37 38.71 -18.10
CA VAL A 473 -4.69 39.25 -19.28
C VAL A 473 -5.77 39.82 -20.19
N ILE A 474 -5.82 41.13 -20.35
CA ILE A 474 -6.81 41.80 -21.20
C ILE A 474 -6.05 42.55 -22.30
N GLN A 475 -6.32 42.21 -23.55
CA GLN A 475 -5.78 42.84 -24.75
C GLN A 475 -6.96 43.24 -25.63
N ILE A 476 -7.23 44.53 -25.70
CA ILE A 476 -8.28 45.07 -26.56
C ILE A 476 -7.61 46.01 -27.57
N THR A 477 -7.82 45.75 -28.85
CA THR A 477 -7.39 46.62 -29.95
C THR A 477 -8.62 47.31 -30.55
N VAL A 478 -8.45 48.53 -31.01
CA VAL A 478 -9.50 49.23 -31.76
C VAL A 478 -9.18 49.04 -33.24
N ALA A 479 -10.14 48.55 -34.01
CA ALA A 479 -10.01 48.40 -35.45
C ALA A 479 -9.64 49.76 -36.07
N GLU A 480 -8.67 49.77 -36.97
CA GLU A 480 -8.41 50.97 -37.75
C GLU A 480 -9.68 51.32 -38.55
N PRO A 481 -10.09 52.61 -38.61
CA PRO A 481 -11.24 52.99 -39.39
C PRO A 481 -11.01 52.52 -40.83
N VAL A 482 -11.88 51.64 -41.32
CA VAL A 482 -11.81 51.13 -42.68
C VAL A 482 -11.82 52.35 -43.60
N GLY A 483 -10.73 52.55 -44.34
CA GLY A 483 -10.66 53.62 -45.33
C GLY A 483 -11.78 53.46 -46.37
N PRO A 484 -12.07 54.50 -47.17
CA PRO A 484 -13.10 54.41 -48.20
C PRO A 484 -12.84 53.20 -49.10
N THR A 485 -13.88 52.41 -49.38
CA THR A 485 -13.75 51.26 -50.28
C THR A 485 -13.54 51.76 -51.72
N ASP A 486 -12.99 50.91 -52.60
CA ASP A 486 -12.90 51.23 -54.03
C ASP A 486 -14.29 51.56 -54.63
N GLU A 487 -15.35 50.94 -54.11
CA GLU A 487 -16.74 51.23 -54.50
C GLU A 487 -17.19 52.63 -54.07
N ASP A 488 -16.85 53.06 -52.85
CA ASP A 488 -17.14 54.41 -52.36
C ASP A 488 -16.40 55.48 -53.18
N ILE A 489 -15.14 55.22 -53.53
CA ILE A 489 -14.33 56.12 -54.36
C ILE A 489 -14.94 56.23 -55.76
N MET A 490 -15.26 55.10 -56.39
CA MET A 490 -15.89 55.08 -57.72
C MET A 490 -17.26 55.78 -57.72
N ALA A 491 -18.08 55.55 -56.69
CA ALA A 491 -19.39 56.18 -56.56
C ALA A 491 -19.29 57.70 -56.39
N LEU A 492 -18.27 58.20 -55.66
CA LEU A 492 -18.01 59.62 -55.56
C LEU A 492 -17.53 60.22 -56.89
N GLU A 493 -16.59 59.57 -57.59
CA GLU A 493 -16.10 60.02 -58.90
C GLU A 493 -17.23 60.11 -59.94
N GLU A 494 -18.11 59.10 -59.98
CA GLU A 494 -19.29 59.08 -60.84
C GLU A 494 -20.26 60.21 -60.45
N ALA A 495 -20.55 60.38 -59.16
CA ALA A 495 -21.46 61.42 -58.69
C ALA A 495 -20.95 62.83 -58.97
N VAL A 496 -19.64 63.08 -58.83
CA VAL A 496 -19.02 64.37 -59.17
C VAL A 496 -19.15 64.66 -60.66
N THR A 497 -18.93 63.65 -61.51
CA THR A 497 -18.99 63.78 -62.97
C THR A 497 -20.42 64.00 -63.48
N ASP A 498 -21.39 63.30 -62.90
CA ASP A 498 -22.80 63.35 -63.33
C ASP A 498 -23.57 64.54 -62.76
N THR A 499 -23.08 65.13 -61.68
CA THR A 499 -23.76 66.25 -61.04
C THR A 499 -23.44 67.55 -61.77
N VAL A 500 -24.47 68.13 -62.40
CA VAL A 500 -24.41 69.48 -62.95
C VAL A 500 -25.62 70.26 -62.45
N ILE A 501 -25.36 71.44 -61.89
CA ILE A 501 -26.38 72.36 -61.38
C ILE A 501 -26.64 73.45 -62.41
N TYR A 502 -27.88 73.56 -62.89
CA TYR A 502 -28.26 74.55 -63.89
C TYR A 502 -29.02 75.72 -63.28
N PHE A 503 -28.85 76.90 -63.87
CA PHE A 503 -29.44 78.14 -63.37
C PHE A 503 -30.30 78.83 -64.44
N LEU A 504 -31.34 79.52 -63.98
CA LEU A 504 -32.11 80.43 -64.80
C LEU A 504 -31.30 81.68 -65.18
N THR A 505 -31.74 82.40 -66.21
CA THR A 505 -31.13 83.66 -66.65
C THR A 505 -31.05 84.65 -65.49
N GLU A 506 -29.89 85.30 -65.33
CA GLU A 506 -29.59 86.25 -64.24
C GLU A 506 -29.79 85.74 -62.80
N SER A 507 -29.98 84.42 -62.61
CA SER A 507 -30.22 83.81 -61.31
C SER A 507 -29.02 83.02 -60.80
N TYR A 508 -28.92 82.95 -59.46
CA TYR A 508 -28.02 82.09 -58.70
C TYR A 508 -28.78 81.26 -57.63
N SER A 509 -30.12 81.30 -57.65
CA SER A 509 -30.93 80.54 -56.70
C SER A 509 -30.97 79.05 -57.07
N LEU A 510 -30.77 78.18 -56.08
CA LEU A 510 -30.85 76.73 -56.24
C LEU A 510 -32.31 76.25 -56.28
N GLY A 511 -32.66 75.43 -57.27
CA GLY A 511 -33.93 74.73 -57.33
C GLY A 511 -33.99 73.56 -56.35
N SER A 512 -35.19 73.09 -55.99
CA SER A 512 -35.35 71.94 -55.10
C SER A 512 -34.77 70.64 -55.66
N LYS A 513 -34.84 70.44 -56.99
CA LYS A 513 -34.23 69.29 -57.66
C LYS A 513 -32.70 69.34 -57.62
N ASP A 514 -32.12 70.53 -57.66
CA ASP A 514 -30.67 70.72 -57.60
C ASP A 514 -30.15 70.46 -56.19
N LYS A 515 -30.90 70.92 -55.17
CA LYS A 515 -30.63 70.59 -53.77
C LYS A 515 -30.57 69.08 -53.50
N ALA A 516 -31.52 68.31 -54.02
CA ALA A 516 -31.51 66.85 -53.88
C ALA A 516 -30.27 66.18 -54.52
N LYS A 517 -29.76 66.74 -55.63
CA LYS A 517 -28.50 66.26 -56.22
C LYS A 517 -27.30 66.59 -55.33
N LEU A 518 -27.28 67.79 -54.75
CA LEU A 518 -26.24 68.22 -53.83
C LEU A 518 -26.26 67.42 -52.52
N ASP A 519 -27.43 67.03 -52.02
CA ASP A 519 -27.56 66.15 -50.86
C ASP A 519 -26.91 64.79 -51.13
N LYS A 520 -27.20 64.18 -52.29
CA LYS A 520 -26.58 62.91 -52.72
C LYS A 520 -25.07 63.04 -52.88
N LEU A 521 -24.61 64.14 -53.48
CA LEU A 521 -23.18 64.40 -53.65
C LEU A 521 -22.48 64.58 -52.28
N ALA A 522 -23.11 65.27 -51.34
CA ALA A 522 -22.57 65.46 -50.00
C ALA A 522 -22.49 64.16 -49.20
N GLU A 523 -23.51 63.30 -49.29
CA GLU A 523 -23.50 61.98 -48.63
C GLU A 523 -22.32 61.13 -49.11
N LEU A 524 -22.07 61.09 -50.41
CA LEU A 524 -20.94 60.34 -50.99
C LEU A 524 -19.60 60.99 -50.65
N PHE A 525 -19.51 62.31 -50.68
CA PHE A 525 -18.28 63.04 -50.36
C PHE A 525 -17.82 62.79 -48.92
N LEU A 526 -18.75 62.69 -47.97
CA LEU A 526 -18.43 62.42 -46.56
C LEU A 526 -17.93 60.98 -46.31
N LYS A 527 -18.18 60.03 -47.22
CA LYS A 527 -17.67 58.65 -47.14
C LYS A 527 -16.20 58.53 -47.57
N VAL A 528 -15.66 59.53 -48.27
CA VAL A 528 -14.30 59.50 -48.84
C VAL A 528 -13.42 60.62 -48.25
N PRO A 529 -12.97 60.48 -46.98
CA PRO A 529 -12.19 61.51 -46.30
C PRO A 529 -10.86 61.77 -47.01
N GLY A 530 -10.47 63.05 -47.09
CA GLY A 530 -9.23 63.49 -47.76
C GLY A 530 -9.44 64.02 -49.18
N SER A 531 -10.63 63.84 -49.76
CA SER A 531 -11.02 64.41 -51.05
C SER A 531 -11.25 65.92 -50.96
N SER A 532 -11.04 66.65 -52.07
CA SER A 532 -11.45 68.05 -52.21
C SER A 532 -12.24 68.28 -53.51
N LEU A 533 -13.05 69.35 -53.55
CA LEU A 533 -13.98 69.61 -54.66
C LEU A 533 -13.78 71.03 -55.20
N ALA A 534 -13.57 71.15 -56.51
CA ALA A 534 -13.58 72.42 -57.21
C ALA A 534 -14.94 72.66 -57.88
N LEU A 535 -15.54 73.82 -57.61
CA LEU A 535 -16.81 74.28 -58.15
C LEU A 535 -16.54 75.24 -59.32
N LEU A 536 -16.82 74.78 -60.53
CA LEU A 536 -16.54 75.48 -61.77
C LEU A 536 -17.79 76.22 -62.24
N GLY A 537 -17.78 77.54 -62.13
CA GLY A 537 -18.95 78.37 -62.43
C GLY A 537 -18.93 78.88 -63.86
N HIS A 538 -20.00 78.63 -64.60
CA HIS A 538 -20.16 79.07 -65.99
C HIS A 538 -21.35 80.03 -66.16
N THR A 539 -21.20 80.94 -67.12
CA THR A 539 -22.27 81.80 -67.62
C THR A 539 -22.44 81.65 -69.12
N ASP A 540 -23.52 82.22 -69.60
CA ASP A 540 -23.81 82.27 -71.01
C ASP A 540 -22.90 83.25 -71.78
N PRO A 541 -22.73 83.06 -73.11
CA PRO A 541 -21.83 83.86 -73.93
C PRO A 541 -22.35 85.24 -74.33
N TYR A 542 -23.57 85.62 -73.90
CA TYR A 542 -24.12 86.94 -74.16
C TYR A 542 -24.04 87.79 -72.89
N GLY A 543 -23.58 89.04 -73.03
CA GLY A 543 -23.51 89.98 -71.92
C GLY A 543 -22.12 90.60 -71.76
N ASN A 544 -21.93 91.27 -70.62
CA ASN A 544 -20.64 91.86 -70.26
C ASN A 544 -19.76 90.82 -69.54
N ALA A 545 -18.53 90.62 -69.99
CA ALA A 545 -17.62 89.61 -69.45
C ALA A 545 -17.35 89.74 -67.94
N ASP A 546 -17.22 90.96 -67.40
CA ASP A 546 -17.04 91.18 -65.95
C ASP A 546 -18.29 90.83 -65.15
N TYR A 547 -19.48 91.13 -65.71
CA TYR A 547 -20.75 90.74 -65.11
C TYR A 547 -20.90 89.22 -65.09
N ASN A 548 -20.62 88.57 -66.23
CA ASN A 548 -20.67 87.13 -66.42
C ASN A 548 -19.70 86.40 -65.47
N ARG A 549 -18.48 86.89 -65.31
CA ARG A 549 -17.54 86.38 -64.30
C ARG A 549 -18.11 86.47 -62.88
N LYS A 550 -18.61 87.63 -62.46
CA LYS A 550 -19.21 87.81 -61.12
C LYS A 550 -20.44 86.93 -60.88
N LEU A 551 -21.27 86.75 -61.91
CA LEU A 551 -22.47 85.90 -61.80
C LEU A 551 -22.08 84.42 -61.68
N SER A 552 -21.03 83.99 -62.41
CA SER A 552 -20.49 82.63 -62.27
C SER A 552 -19.99 82.35 -60.85
N LYS A 553 -19.30 83.32 -60.24
CA LYS A 553 -18.87 83.25 -58.83
C LYS A 553 -20.06 83.07 -57.88
N LYS A 554 -21.08 83.92 -58.01
CA LYS A 554 -22.26 83.87 -57.13
C LYS A 554 -23.00 82.53 -57.18
N ARG A 555 -22.99 81.86 -58.33
CA ARG A 555 -23.55 80.51 -58.48
C ARG A 555 -22.73 79.48 -57.74
N CYS A 556 -21.40 79.50 -57.88
CA CYS A 556 -20.52 78.64 -57.09
C CYS A 556 -20.64 78.92 -55.59
N ASP A 557 -20.68 80.20 -55.18
CA ASP A 557 -20.88 80.58 -53.77
C ASP A 557 -22.20 79.99 -53.23
N SER A 558 -23.29 80.05 -54.00
CA SER A 558 -24.59 79.49 -53.59
C SER A 558 -24.58 77.97 -53.44
N VAL A 559 -23.87 77.26 -54.32
CA VAL A 559 -23.66 75.80 -54.23
C VAL A 559 -22.75 75.46 -53.05
N LYS A 560 -21.67 76.22 -52.87
CA LYS A 560 -20.71 76.07 -51.76
C LYS A 560 -21.40 76.24 -50.42
N ASP A 561 -22.20 77.29 -50.26
CA ASP A 561 -22.95 77.56 -49.02
C ASP A 561 -23.90 76.38 -48.70
N TYR A 562 -24.58 75.84 -49.72
CA TYR A 562 -25.45 74.67 -49.54
C TYR A 562 -24.67 73.42 -49.12
N LEU A 563 -23.53 73.13 -49.76
CA LEU A 563 -22.69 71.99 -49.39
C LEU A 563 -22.10 72.11 -47.98
N ILE A 564 -21.81 73.33 -47.51
CA ILE A 564 -21.39 73.59 -46.13
C ILE A 564 -22.54 73.31 -45.16
N GLU A 565 -23.77 73.75 -45.47
CA GLU A 565 -24.96 73.41 -44.69
C GLU A 565 -25.20 71.89 -44.61
N SER A 566 -24.84 71.16 -45.66
CA SER A 566 -24.87 69.68 -45.71
C SER A 566 -23.70 68.98 -44.99
N GLY A 567 -22.82 69.72 -44.32
CA GLY A 567 -21.75 69.17 -43.46
C GLY A 567 -20.36 69.09 -44.09
N ILE A 568 -20.17 69.56 -45.33
CA ILE A 568 -18.83 69.58 -45.95
C ILE A 568 -18.01 70.74 -45.39
N ASN A 569 -16.76 70.46 -45.00
CA ASN A 569 -15.85 71.49 -44.53
C ASN A 569 -15.52 72.49 -45.66
N SER A 570 -15.75 73.79 -45.39
CA SER A 570 -15.51 74.89 -46.35
C SER A 570 -14.09 74.95 -46.93
N LEU A 571 -13.09 74.38 -46.23
CA LEU A 571 -11.70 74.29 -46.67
C LEU A 571 -11.48 73.28 -47.80
N LEU A 572 -12.40 72.33 -47.98
CA LEU A 572 -12.36 71.31 -49.03
C LEU A 572 -13.07 71.76 -50.32
N LEU A 573 -13.63 72.98 -50.34
CA LEU A 573 -14.41 73.52 -51.45
C LEU A 573 -13.72 74.71 -52.09
N GLU A 574 -13.20 74.53 -53.29
CA GLU A 574 -12.57 75.57 -54.11
C GLU A 574 -13.59 76.17 -55.09
N VAL A 575 -13.59 77.50 -55.26
CA VAL A 575 -14.47 78.19 -56.23
C VAL A 575 -13.63 78.69 -57.40
N ILE A 576 -13.98 78.25 -58.61
CA ILE A 576 -13.31 78.63 -59.86
C ILE A 576 -14.29 79.37 -60.77
N GLU A 577 -14.00 80.64 -61.04
CA GLU A 577 -14.83 81.50 -61.90
C GLU A 577 -14.44 81.33 -63.37
N LYS A 578 -15.25 80.64 -64.17
CA LYS A 578 -15.01 80.47 -65.61
C LYS A 578 -15.73 81.53 -66.45
N GLY A 579 -16.78 82.17 -65.93
CA GLY A 579 -17.57 83.13 -66.70
C GLY A 579 -18.02 82.54 -68.03
N GLU A 580 -17.82 83.26 -69.13
CA GLU A 580 -18.24 82.86 -70.48
C GLU A 580 -17.13 82.16 -71.31
N THR A 581 -15.97 81.86 -70.72
CA THR A 581 -14.76 81.47 -71.48
C THR A 581 -14.82 80.06 -72.08
N GLU A 582 -15.69 79.19 -71.57
CA GLU A 582 -15.86 77.83 -72.06
C GLU A 582 -17.17 77.72 -72.84
N LYS A 583 -17.06 77.67 -74.18
CA LYS A 583 -18.21 77.56 -75.07
C LYS A 583 -18.88 76.21 -74.90
N VAL A 584 -20.21 76.22 -74.81
CA VAL A 584 -21.03 75.02 -74.93
C VAL A 584 -20.75 74.37 -76.30
N VAL A 585 -20.42 73.07 -76.30
CA VAL A 585 -20.18 72.26 -77.49
C VAL A 585 -21.31 72.44 -78.51
N GLU A 586 -20.98 72.50 -79.81
CA GLU A 586 -21.96 72.60 -80.90
C GLU A 586 -23.07 71.55 -80.73
N GLY A 587 -24.34 72.00 -80.72
CA GLY A 587 -25.52 71.12 -80.66
C GLY A 587 -26.30 71.11 -79.34
N ARG A 588 -25.87 71.82 -78.27
CA ARG A 588 -26.67 71.98 -77.03
C ARG A 588 -27.35 73.35 -76.93
N THR A 589 -28.44 73.43 -76.16
CA THR A 589 -29.19 74.67 -75.94
C THR A 589 -28.37 75.70 -75.14
N TYR A 590 -28.59 76.98 -75.38
CA TYR A 590 -27.95 78.11 -74.67
C TYR A 590 -28.03 78.00 -73.14
N GLU A 591 -29.07 77.34 -72.62
CA GLU A 591 -29.27 77.07 -71.20
C GLU A 591 -28.14 76.24 -70.58
N SER A 592 -27.41 75.48 -71.39
CA SER A 592 -26.25 74.68 -70.97
C SER A 592 -25.05 75.56 -70.56
N GLY A 593 -25.03 76.85 -70.89
CA GLY A 593 -23.98 77.79 -70.46
C GLY A 593 -24.13 78.25 -69.01
N ARG A 594 -25.31 78.12 -68.41
CA ARG A 594 -25.62 78.62 -67.06
C ARG A 594 -25.56 77.48 -66.05
N ARG A 595 -24.36 77.10 -65.63
CA ARG A 595 -24.18 75.92 -64.79
C ARG A 595 -23.02 76.02 -63.81
N VAL A 596 -23.04 75.13 -62.82
CA VAL A 596 -21.88 74.78 -62.00
C VAL A 596 -21.58 73.30 -62.22
N GLU A 597 -20.32 73.02 -62.57
CA GLU A 597 -19.74 71.68 -62.65
C GLU A 597 -18.81 71.44 -61.46
N PHE A 598 -18.52 70.18 -61.18
CA PHE A 598 -17.67 69.78 -60.07
C PHE A 598 -16.48 68.98 -60.58
N GLU A 599 -15.32 69.18 -59.97
CA GLU A 599 -14.10 68.44 -60.25
C GLU A 599 -13.50 67.97 -58.93
N LEU A 600 -13.26 66.66 -58.82
CA LEU A 600 -12.58 66.07 -57.67
C LEU A 600 -11.09 66.44 -57.73
N ARG A 601 -10.51 66.84 -56.60
CA ARG A 601 -9.16 67.40 -56.46
C ARG A 601 -8.33 66.64 -55.45
#